data_AF-A0A8F5VNE9-F1
#
_entry.id   AF-A0A8F5VNE9-F1
#
_cell.length_a   1.000
_cell.length_b   1.000
_cell.length_c   1.000
_cell.angle_alpha   90.00
_cell.angle_beta   90.00
_cell.angle_gamma   90.00
#
_symmetry.space_group_name_H-M   'P 1'
#
loop_
_entity.id
_entity.type
_entity.pdbx_description
1 polymer ?
#
loop_
_entity_poly.entity_id
_entity_poly.type
_entity_poly.pdbx_seq_one_letter_code
_entity_poly.pdbx_strand_id
1 'polypeptide(L)'
;MKQLFAYEEKAGRIELFIRIIYSFIIGIVLMVYGFVAGICMLIQFIVVLILGRRSQGLSDFIQGYLEYYVHILSYTSFMTDERPGILPTSVIIYEEEKL
;
A
#
# COMPACT_ATOMS: atom_id res chain seq x y z
N MET A 1 16.09 1.27 -8.25
CA MET A 1 15.09 0.96 -7.19
C MET A 1 15.16 2.07 -6.17
N LYS A 2 14.01 2.63 -5.73
CA LYS A 2 13.93 3.62 -4.67
C LYS A 2 13.38 2.94 -3.42
N GLN A 3 14.04 3.11 -2.28
CA GLN A 3 13.56 2.59 -1.00
C GLN A 3 12.50 3.54 -0.44
N LEU A 4 11.32 3.02 -0.11
CA LEU A 4 10.19 3.83 0.37
C LEU A 4 10.32 4.26 1.84
N PHE A 5 11.05 3.48 2.63
CA PHE A 5 11.26 3.71 4.07
C PHE A 5 12.73 4.03 4.36
N ALA A 6 13.27 5.01 3.64
CA ALA A 6 14.62 5.53 3.87
C ALA A 6 14.52 6.91 4.51
N TYR A 7 15.52 7.28 5.32
CA TYR A 7 15.60 8.63 5.87
C TYR A 7 15.93 9.63 4.76
N GLU A 8 15.05 10.61 4.57
CA GLU A 8 15.28 11.76 3.70
C GLU A 8 15.46 13.02 4.56
N GLU A 9 16.60 13.72 4.43
CA GLU A 9 16.88 14.94 5.20
C GLU A 9 15.99 16.13 4.76
N LYS A 10 15.62 16.17 3.48
CA LYS A 10 14.86 17.26 2.88
C LYS A 10 13.37 17.08 3.14
N ALA A 11 12.75 18.06 3.78
CA ALA A 11 11.29 18.10 3.97
C ALA A 11 10.73 19.49 3.66
N GLY A 12 9.72 19.55 2.80
CA GLY A 12 9.03 20.75 2.37
C GLY A 12 7.90 21.13 3.33
N ARG A 13 7.95 22.35 3.90
CA ARG A 13 6.88 22.87 4.78
C ARG A 13 5.53 22.99 4.06
N ILE A 14 5.55 23.35 2.77
CA ILE A 14 4.34 23.44 1.94
C ILE A 14 3.73 22.05 1.73
N GLU A 15 4.57 21.04 1.49
CA GLU A 15 4.10 19.67 1.30
C GLU A 15 3.42 19.14 2.55
N LEU A 16 3.89 19.52 3.75
CA LEU A 16 3.24 19.15 5.01
C LEU A 16 1.78 19.62 5.09
N PHE A 17 1.47 20.84 4.62
CA PHE A 17 0.08 21.31 4.57
C PHE A 17 -0.73 20.59 3.49
N ILE A 18 -0.16 20.38 2.31
CA ILE A 18 -0.83 19.68 1.21
C ILE A 18 -1.13 18.23 1.59
N ARG A 19 -0.22 17.59 2.32
CA ARG A 19 -0.35 16.22 2.83
C ARG A 19 -1.62 16.03 3.63
N ILE A 20 -2.05 17.00 4.43
CA ILE A 20 -3.28 16.87 5.23
C ILE A 20 -4.50 16.68 4.31
N ILE A 21 -4.64 17.54 3.30
CA ILE A 21 -5.76 17.49 2.36
C ILE A 21 -5.65 16.25 1.47
N TYR A 22 -4.45 15.97 0.95
CA TYR A 22 -4.21 14.84 0.06
C TYR A 22 -4.42 13.50 0.77
N SER A 23 -4.00 13.36 2.03
CA SER A 23 -4.20 12.17 2.85
C SER A 23 -5.68 11.88 3.06
N PHE A 24 -6.51 12.91 3.18
CA PHE A 24 -7.95 12.73 3.29
C PHE A 24 -8.55 12.16 1.99
N ILE A 25 -8.17 12.73 0.85
CA ILE A 25 -8.64 12.28 -0.46
C ILE A 25 -8.21 10.83 -0.72
N ILE A 26 -6.92 10.55 -0.56
CA ILE A 26 -6.38 9.22 -0.85
C ILE A 26 -6.80 8.19 0.20
N GLY A 27 -7.11 8.61 1.43
CA GLY A 27 -7.66 7.76 2.48
C GLY A 27 -9.03 7.20 2.10
N ILE A 28 -9.87 7.97 1.42
CA ILE A 28 -11.17 7.48 0.91
C ILE A 28 -10.95 6.41 -0.17
N VAL A 29 -10.02 6.66 -1.10
CA VAL A 29 -9.66 5.69 -2.15
C VAL A 29 -9.15 4.40 -1.51
N LEU A 30 -8.21 4.51 -0.57
CA LEU A 30 -7.65 3.39 0.16
C LEU A 30 -8.72 2.61 0.94
N MET A 31 -9.69 3.30 1.54
CA MET A 31 -10.80 2.65 2.25
C MET A 31 -11.63 1.76 1.31
N VAL A 32 -11.95 2.24 0.11
CA VAL A 32 -12.72 1.47 -0.89
C VAL A 32 -11.92 0.24 -1.35
N TYR A 33 -10.66 0.42 -1.74
CA TYR A 33 -9.80 -0.70 -2.14
C TYR A 33 -9.58 -1.69 -1.00
N GLY A 34 -9.39 -1.19 0.23
CA GLY A 34 -9.19 -2.00 1.42
C GLY A 34 -10.43 -2.81 1.79
N PHE A 35 -11.63 -2.28 1.56
CA PHE A 35 -12.86 -3.04 1.74
C PHE A 35 -12.93 -4.24 0.79
N VAL A 36 -12.65 -4.02 -0.50
CA VAL A 36 -12.60 -5.11 -1.49
C VAL A 36 -11.49 -6.09 -1.16
N ALA A 37 -10.31 -5.62 -0.76
CA ALA A 37 -9.19 -6.47 -0.39
C ALA A 37 -9.51 -7.31 0.84
N GLY A 38 -10.22 -6.75 1.82
CA GLY A 38 -10.71 -7.46 2.99
C GLY A 38 -11.66 -8.60 2.61
N ILE A 39 -12.59 -8.35 1.68
CA ILE A 39 -13.45 -9.41 1.12
C ILE A 39 -12.59 -10.49 0.43
N CYS A 40 -11.62 -10.10 -0.40
CA CYS A 40 -10.71 -11.05 -1.05
C CYS A 40 -9.92 -11.89 -0.03
N MET A 41 -9.44 -11.29 1.06
CA MET A 41 -8.74 -11.99 2.14
C MET A 41 -9.66 -12.98 2.86
N LEU A 42 -10.90 -12.59 3.14
CA LEU A 42 -11.91 -13.48 3.75
C LEU A 42 -12.23 -14.67 2.84
N ILE A 43 -12.43 -14.43 1.55
CA ILE A 43 -12.65 -15.51 0.58
C ILE A 43 -11.40 -16.41 0.50
N GLN A 44 -10.21 -15.81 0.41
CA GLN A 44 -8.95 -16.55 0.33
C GLN A 44 -8.73 -17.44 1.57
N PHE A 45 -9.10 -16.95 2.75
CA PHE A 45 -9.07 -17.73 3.99
C PHE A 45 -9.91 -19.00 3.87
N ILE A 46 -11.17 -18.88 3.42
CA ILE A 46 -12.05 -20.02 3.21
C ILE A 46 -11.52 -20.95 2.12
N VAL A 47 -10.99 -20.41 1.02
CA VAL A 47 -10.37 -21.20 -0.07
C VAL A 47 -9.21 -22.02 0.46
N VAL A 48 -8.32 -21.44 1.27
CA VAL A 48 -7.18 -22.15 1.85
C VAL A 48 -7.64 -23.24 2.83
N LEU A 49 -8.65 -22.95 3.67
CA LEU A 49 -9.18 -23.94 4.62
C LEU A 49 -9.77 -25.17 3.92
N ILE A 50 -10.48 -24.99 2.81
CA ILE A 50 -11.18 -26.09 2.13
C ILE A 50 -10.27 -26.78 1.09
N LEU A 51 -9.53 -26.01 0.28
CA LEU A 51 -8.75 -26.55 -0.85
C LEU A 51 -7.27 -26.76 -0.51
N GLY A 52 -6.76 -26.23 0.60
CA GLY A 52 -5.35 -26.32 0.97
C GLY A 52 -4.39 -25.55 0.05
N ARG A 53 -4.90 -24.65 -0.80
CA ARG A 53 -4.10 -23.82 -1.72
C ARG A 53 -4.65 -22.41 -1.83
N ARG A 54 -3.80 -21.47 -2.24
CA ARG A 54 -4.15 -20.06 -2.48
C ARG A 54 -4.72 -19.89 -3.89
N SER A 55 -5.75 -19.05 -4.04
CA SER A 55 -6.22 -18.59 -5.36
C SER A 55 -5.34 -17.46 -5.86
N GLN A 56 -4.86 -17.56 -7.10
CA GLN A 56 -3.99 -16.56 -7.73
C GLN A 56 -4.71 -15.21 -7.87
N GLY A 57 -5.92 -15.17 -8.44
CA GLY A 57 -6.62 -13.90 -8.64
C GLY A 57 -6.95 -13.14 -7.35
N LEU A 58 -7.24 -13.86 -6.25
CA LEU A 58 -7.43 -13.23 -4.94
C LEU A 58 -6.10 -12.68 -4.41
N SER A 59 -5.02 -13.47 -4.55
CA SER A 59 -3.68 -13.04 -4.17
C SER A 59 -3.21 -11.82 -4.96
N ASP A 60 -3.45 -11.76 -6.27
CA ASP A 60 -3.04 -10.64 -7.13
C ASP A 60 -3.73 -9.33 -6.71
N PHE A 61 -5.03 -9.40 -6.39
CA PHE A 61 -5.76 -8.23 -5.90
C PHE A 61 -5.26 -7.77 -4.53
N ILE A 62 -5.08 -8.72 -3.60
CA ILE A 62 -4.55 -8.43 -2.25
C ILE A 62 -3.15 -7.82 -2.35
N GLN A 63 -2.29 -8.37 -3.20
CA GLN A 63 -0.95 -7.85 -3.46
C GLN A 63 -1.02 -6.41 -3.97
N GLY A 64 -1.79 -6.14 -5.02
CA GLY A 64 -1.92 -4.77 -5.56
C GLY A 64 -2.43 -3.76 -4.52
N TYR A 65 -3.37 -4.16 -3.65
CA TYR A 65 -3.80 -3.33 -2.52
C TYR A 65 -2.65 -3.06 -1.53
N LEU A 66 -1.89 -4.08 -1.14
CA LEU A 66 -0.80 -3.93 -0.18
C LEU A 66 0.34 -3.05 -0.74
N GLU A 67 0.69 -3.23 -2.01
CA GLU A 67 1.71 -2.41 -2.70
C GLU A 67 1.30 -0.93 -2.72
N TYR A 68 0.02 -0.67 -3.00
CA TYR A 68 -0.55 0.67 -2.96
C TYR A 68 -0.59 1.25 -1.54
N TYR A 69 -1.00 0.45 -0.57
CA TYR A 69 -1.07 0.86 0.83
C TYR A 69 0.30 1.30 1.35
N VAL A 70 1.37 0.59 0.99
CA VAL A 70 2.74 0.92 1.39
C VAL A 70 3.19 2.29 0.86
N HIS A 71 2.78 2.69 -0.35
CA HIS A 71 3.05 4.04 -0.90
C HIS A 71 2.35 5.14 -0.12
N ILE A 72 1.08 4.88 0.24
CA ILE A 72 0.32 5.83 1.06
C ILE A 72 0.93 5.91 2.46
N LEU A 73 1.37 4.78 3.00
CA LEU A 73 1.97 4.72 4.33
C LEU A 73 3.27 5.53 4.39
N SER A 74 4.17 5.39 3.42
CA SER A 74 5.42 6.17 3.39
C SER A 74 5.16 7.68 3.30
N TYR A 75 4.19 8.10 2.49
CA TYR A 75 3.79 9.49 2.39
C TYR A 75 3.12 9.98 3.69
N THR A 76 2.06 9.33 4.16
CA THR A 76 1.30 9.77 5.34
C THR A 76 2.12 9.73 6.63
N SER A 77 3.13 8.87 6.70
CA SER A 77 4.04 8.71 7.85
C SER A 77 5.31 9.57 7.75
N PHE A 78 5.34 10.57 6.87
CA PHE A 78 6.46 11.53 6.74
C PHE A 78 7.81 10.92 6.34
N MET A 79 7.80 9.76 5.66
CA MET A 79 9.04 9.14 5.15
C MET A 79 9.46 9.72 3.80
N THR A 80 8.53 10.31 3.05
CA THR A 80 8.82 10.96 1.77
C THR A 80 7.87 12.12 1.49
N ASP A 81 8.34 13.09 0.72
CA ASP A 81 7.53 14.17 0.16
C ASP A 81 6.93 13.82 -1.21
N GLU A 82 7.31 12.69 -1.80
CA GLU A 82 6.74 12.22 -3.06
C GLU A 82 5.30 11.75 -2.86
N ARG A 83 4.37 12.38 -3.59
CA ARG A 83 2.96 12.04 -3.53
C ARG A 83 2.69 10.72 -4.24
N PRO A 84 2.00 9.76 -3.61
CA PRO A 84 1.58 8.54 -4.28
C PRO A 84 0.49 8.87 -5.31
N GLY A 85 0.41 8.09 -6.39
CA GLY A 85 -0.67 8.21 -7.37
C GLY A 85 -2.05 7.94 -6.76
N ILE A 86 -3.10 8.42 -7.41
CA ILE A 86 -4.50 8.12 -7.01
C ILE A 86 -4.85 6.67 -7.37
N LEU A 87 -4.22 6.11 -8.39
CA LEU A 87 -4.39 4.73 -8.81
C LEU A 87 -3.27 3.85 -8.21
N PRO A 88 -3.57 2.57 -7.90
CA PRO A 88 -2.57 1.64 -7.43
C PRO A 88 -1.45 1.48 -8.47
N THR A 89 -0.23 1.75 -8.04
CA THR A 89 0.99 1.49 -8.81
C THR A 89 1.62 0.22 -8.28
N SER A 90 1.89 -0.74 -9.16
CA SER A 90 2.53 -1.99 -8.77
C SER A 90 3.97 -1.73 -8.31
N VAL A 91 4.33 -2.17 -7.10
CA VAL A 91 5.69 -2.05 -6.58
C VAL A 91 6.11 -3.31 -5.88
N ILE A 92 7.28 -3.80 -6.27
CA ILE A 92 7.85 -5.01 -5.71
C ILE A 92 8.52 -4.66 -4.38
N ILE A 93 8.03 -5.27 -3.30
CA ILE A 93 8.60 -5.15 -1.96
C ILE A 93 9.60 -6.29 -1.76
N TYR A 94 10.84 -5.96 -1.43
CA TYR A 94 11.90 -6.92 -1.15
C TYR A 94 12.18 -6.96 0.34
N GLU A 95 12.42 -8.16 0.86
CA GLU A 95 12.99 -8.39 2.19
C GLU A 95 14.45 -8.83 1.99
N GLU A 96 15.40 -8.18 2.67
CA GLU A 96 16.79 -8.64 2.69
C GLU A 96 16.90 -9.84 3.63
N GLU A 97 17.25 -11.01 3.09
CA GLU A 97 17.65 -12.16 3.91
C GLU A 97 19.05 -11.88 4.49
N LYS A 98 19.12 -11.63 5.79
CA LYS A 98 20.41 -11.59 6.52
C LYS A 98 20.92 -13.03 6.68
N LEU A 99 22.00 -13.36 5.99
CA LEU A 99 22.81 -14.58 6.19
C LEU A 99 23.45 -14.60 7.59
#